data_AF-A0A4Q5RBD8-F1
#
_entry.id   AF-A0A4Q5RBD8-F1
#
_cell.length_a   1.000
_cell.length_b   1.000
_cell.length_c   1.000
_cell.angle_alpha   90.00
_cell.angle_beta   90.00
_cell.angle_gamma   90.00
#
_symmetry.space_group_name_H-M   'P 1'
#
loop_
_entity.id
_entity.type
_entity.pdbx_description
1 polymer ?
#
loop_
_entity_poly.entity_id
_entity_poly.type
_entity_poly.pdbx_seq_one_letter_code
_entity_poly.pdbx_strand_id
1 'polypeptide(L)' 'GMVASGKNPESGLVEIIELPEHPFFIGVQYHPELKSTVENPQPVFVHFIKAAKEYAELKLGKKNPQLQSEMI' A
#
# COMPACT_ATOMS: atom_id res chain seq x y z
N GLY A 1 0.35 7.46 14.03
CA GLY A 1 0.02 8.75 13.39
C GLY A 1 0.76 8.91 12.06
N MET A 2 0.50 9.97 11.29
CA MET A 2 1.08 10.18 9.93
C MET A 2 2.59 10.44 9.99
N VAL A 3 3.35 9.83 9.08
CA VAL A 3 4.81 9.92 8.98
C VAL A 3 5.21 10.51 7.63
N ALA A 4 6.10 11.50 7.62
CA ALA A 4 6.75 11.98 6.40
C ALA A 4 7.94 11.08 6.08
N SER A 5 7.73 10.07 5.23
CA SER A 5 8.72 9.03 4.91
C SER A 5 9.68 9.41 3.78
N GLY A 6 9.31 10.38 2.94
CA GLY A 6 10.15 10.86 1.84
C GLY A 6 10.22 12.38 1.78
N LYS A 7 11.45 12.90 1.63
CA LYS A 7 11.72 14.32 1.43
C LYS A 7 12.63 14.52 0.23
N ASN A 8 12.37 15.58 -0.52
CA ASN A 8 13.27 16.04 -1.56
C ASN A 8 14.58 16.53 -0.92
N PRO A 9 15.76 16.00 -1.31
CA PRO A 9 17.03 16.37 -0.70
C PRO A 9 17.47 17.80 -1.04
N GLU A 10 16.96 18.39 -2.12
CA GLU A 10 17.35 19.74 -2.58
C GLU A 10 16.43 20.81 -1.98
N SER A 11 15.10 20.62 -2.05
CA SER A 11 14.13 21.61 -1.58
C SER A 11 13.69 21.41 -0.13
N GLY A 12 13.93 20.22 0.44
CA GLY A 12 13.49 19.84 1.79
C GLY A 12 11.99 19.57 1.91
N LEU A 13 11.23 19.67 0.81
CA LEU A 13 9.79 19.42 0.79
C LEU A 13 9.47 17.94 1.01
N VAL A 14 8.37 17.68 1.73
CA VAL A 14 7.86 16.32 1.91
C VAL A 14 7.19 15.88 0.62
N GLU A 15 7.66 14.77 0.07
CA GLU A 15 7.14 14.20 -1.18
C GLU A 15 6.38 12.89 -0.96
N ILE A 16 6.63 12.22 0.17
CA ILE A 16 6.01 10.93 0.51
C ILE A 16 5.54 10.95 1.96
N ILE A 17 4.30 10.52 2.17
CA ILE A 17 3.70 10.32 3.48
C ILE A 17 3.14 8.91 3.63
N GLU A 18 3.18 8.40 4.85
CA GLU A 18 2.65 7.09 5.22
C GLU A 18 1.81 7.17 6.49
N LEU A 19 0.86 6.25 6.63
CA LEU A 19 0.08 6.07 7.85
C LEU A 19 0.24 4.62 8.35
N PRO A 20 1.18 4.35 9.27
CA PRO A 20 1.51 2.98 9.70
C PRO A 20 0.36 2.19 10.34
N GLU A 21 -0.67 2.88 10.85
CA GLU A 21 -1.85 2.26 11.47
C GLU A 21 -2.89 1.78 10.43
N HIS A 22 -2.73 2.16 9.15
CA HIS A 22 -3.61 1.73 8.08
C HIS A 22 -2.98 0.55 7.31
N PRO A 23 -3.75 -0.48 6.90
CA PRO A 23 -3.20 -1.68 6.23
C PRO A 23 -2.35 -1.38 5.00
N PHE A 24 -2.67 -0.30 4.28
CA PHE A 24 -1.85 0.26 3.21
C PHE A 24 -2.22 1.72 3.02
N PHE A 25 -1.31 2.64 3.30
CA PHE A 25 -1.51 4.07 3.06
C PHE A 25 -0.19 4.72 2.69
N ILE A 26 -0.08 5.12 1.42
CA ILE A 26 1.05 5.84 0.87
C ILE A 26 0.48 7.00 0.06
N GLY A 27 0.89 8.23 0.39
CA GLY A 27 0.62 9.42 -0.40
C GLY A 27 1.91 9.94 -1.03
N VAL A 28 1.89 10.23 -2.33
CA VAL A 28 3.04 10.77 -3.07
C VAL A 28 2.66 12.06 -3.77
N GLN A 29 3.59 13.02 -3.85
CA GLN A 29 3.40 14.27 -4.60
C GLN A 29 3.74 14.10 -6.09
N TYR A 30 4.71 13.25 -6.41
CA TYR A 30 5.11 12.98 -7.79
C TYR A 30 4.09 12.08 -8.51
N HIS A 31 4.26 11.95 -9.83
CA HIS A 31 3.38 11.18 -10.71
C HIS A 31 3.96 9.80 -11.05
N PRO A 32 3.78 8.75 -10.21
CA PRO A 32 4.26 7.40 -10.50
C PRO A 32 3.68 6.83 -11.79
N GLU A 33 2.45 7.18 -12.15
CA GLU A 33 1.75 6.74 -13.35
C GLU A 33 2.52 7.02 -14.64
N LEU A 34 3.25 8.14 -14.70
CA LEU A 34 4.00 8.53 -15.90
C LEU A 34 5.23 7.66 -16.15
N LYS A 35 5.72 6.95 -15.13
CA LYS A 35 6.88 6.05 -15.20
C LYS A 35 6.51 4.58 -15.04
N SER A 36 5.22 4.25 -14.98
CA SER A 36 4.75 2.88 -14.89
C SER A 36 4.56 2.30 -16.29
N THR A 37 5.17 1.16 -16.57
CA THR A 37 4.96 0.43 -17.83
C THR A 37 4.43 -0.96 -17.57
N VAL A 38 4.01 -1.67 -18.63
CA VAL A 38 3.54 -3.05 -18.51
C VAL A 38 4.67 -3.98 -18.05
N GLU A 39 5.87 -3.82 -18.61
CA GLU A 39 7.04 -4.64 -18.25
C GLU A 39 7.64 -4.23 -16.89
N ASN A 40 7.50 -2.97 -16.49
CA ASN A 40 8.00 -2.45 -15.23
C ASN A 40 6.93 -1.59 -14.52
N PRO A 41 5.96 -2.23 -13.87
CA PRO A 41 4.92 -1.52 -13.15
C PRO A 41 5.51 -0.83 -11.91
N GLN A 42 5.05 0.38 -11.61
CA GLN A 42 5.53 1.08 -10.42
C GLN A 42 5.18 0.30 -9.13
N PRO A 43 6.13 0.17 -8.18
CA PRO A 43 5.92 -0.61 -6.98
C PRO A 43 4.70 -0.20 -6.16
N VAL A 44 4.37 1.10 -6.10
CA VAL A 44 3.23 1.61 -5.33
C VAL A 44 1.90 1.00 -5.78
N PHE A 45 1.71 0.79 -7.09
CA PHE A 45 0.49 0.18 -7.63
C PHE A 45 0.46 -1.32 -7.38
N VAL A 46 1.58 -2.02 -7.58
CA VAL A 46 1.69 -3.46 -7.33
C VAL A 46 1.38 -3.78 -5.87
N HIS A 47 1.97 -3.02 -4.94
CA HIS A 47 1.77 -3.23 -3.52
C HIS A 47 0.39 -2.81 -3.04
N PHE A 48 -0.21 -1.77 -3.66
CA PHE A 48 -1.60 -1.42 -3.39
C PHE A 48 -2.56 -2.57 -3.71
N ILE A 49 -2.42 -3.18 -4.90
CA ILE A 49 -3.28 -4.31 -5.30
C ILE A 49 -3.03 -5.52 -4.41
N LYS A 50 -1.78 -5.81 -4.06
CA LYS A 50 -1.44 -6.87 -3.11
C LYS A 50 -2.11 -6.65 -1.75
N ALA A 51 -1.98 -5.46 -1.17
CA ALA A 51 -2.60 -5.14 0.11
C ALA A 51 -4.13 -5.16 0.05
N ALA A 52 -4.72 -4.72 -1.06
CA ALA A 52 -6.17 -4.80 -1.28
C ALA A 52 -6.66 -6.26 -1.32
N LYS A 53 -5.91 -7.15 -1.99
CA LYS A 53 -6.19 -8.59 -2.01
C LYS A 53 -6.11 -9.21 -0.61
N GLU A 54 -5.00 -8.97 0.10
CA GLU A 54 -4.80 -9.47 1.47
C GLU A 54 -5.90 -8.97 2.42
N TYR A 55 -6.28 -7.69 2.31
CA TYR A 55 -7.38 -7.13 3.09
C TYR A 55 -8.73 -7.79 2.78
N ALA A 56 -9.00 -8.08 1.51
CA ALA A 56 -10.22 -8.79 1.09
C ALA A 56 -10.26 -10.22 1.66
N GLU A 57 -9.16 -10.96 1.60
CA GLU A 57 -9.04 -12.31 2.16
C GLU A 57 -9.26 -12.30 3.68
N LEU A 58 -8.65 -11.35 4.41
CA LEU A 58 -8.87 -11.18 5.84
C LEU A 58 -10.33 -10.86 6.18
N LYS A 59 -11.02 -10.05 5.36
CA LYS A 59 -12.44 -9.74 5.55
C LYS A 59 -13.35 -10.95 5.30
N LEU A 60 -13.01 -11.78 4.32
CA LEU A 60 -13.74 -13.02 4.01
C LEU A 60 -13.54 -14.07 5.11
N GLY A 61 -12.31 -14.27 5.59
CA GLY A 61 -12.02 -15.16 6.72
C GLY A 61 -12.71 -14.74 8.02
N LYS A 62 -12.84 -13.42 8.26
CA LYS A 62 -13.63 -12.89 9.40
C LYS A 62 -15.14 -13.08 9.25
N LYS A 63 -15.65 -13.23 8.02
CA LYS A 63 -17.08 -13.46 7.74
C LYS A 63 -17.47 -14.94 7.84
N ASN A 64 -16.53 -15.88 7.75
CA ASN A 64 -16.83 -17.30 7.79
C ASN A 64 -15.97 -18.05 8.84
N PRO A 65 -16.42 -18.11 10.11
CA PRO A 65 -15.64 -18.68 11.22
C PRO A 65 -15.22 -20.14 11.02
N GLN A 66 -15.91 -20.90 10.16
CA GLN A 66 -15.65 -22.32 9.90
C GLN A 66 -14.44 -22.58 8.98
N LEU A 67 -13.98 -21.59 8.22
CA LEU A 67 -12.78 -21.72 7.36
C LEU A 67 -11.48 -21.44 8.14
N GLN A 68 -11.55 -20.78 9.30
CA GLN A 68 -10.37 -20.51 10.12
C GLN A 68 -9.80 -21.76 10.80
N SER A 69 -10.60 -22.82 10.98
CA SER A 69 -10.14 -24.09 11.55
C SER A 69 -9.46 -25.03 10.55
N GLU A 70 -9.57 -24.77 9.24
CA GLU A 70 -8.98 -25.62 8.19
C GLU A 70 -7.58 -25.15 7.73
N MET A 71 -7.10 -24.01 8.26
CA MET A 71 -5.79 -23.43 7.94
C MET A 71 -4.76 -23.58 9.08
N ILE A 72 -4.92 -24.59 9.95
CA ILE A 72 -3.92 -25.03 10.94
C ILE A 72 -3.45 -26.43 10.60
#